data_AF-A0A419KHH4-F1
#
_entry.id   AF-A0A419KHH4-F1
#
_cell.length_a   1.000
_cell.length_b   1.000
_cell.length_c   1.000
_cell.angle_alpha   90.00
_cell.angle_beta   90.00
_cell.angle_gamma   90.00
#
_symmetry.space_group_name_H-M   'P 1'
#
loop_
_entity.id
_entity.type
_entity.pdbx_description
1 polymer ?
#
loop_
_entity_poly.entity_id
_entity_poly.type
_entity_poly.pdbx_seq_one_letter_code
_entity_poly.pdbx_strand_id
1 'polypeptide(L)'
;MRRVFNRIVRLLFDIDVHDTQCGVKGFKREVFSIIGPIQFSSFFFDVEVIVKALTCGLRVKEIPIYWSSKAGSKVRVLRDAVLMFNGLMNIRISLPKYREYIAKRMKHLEKRYYSYN
;
A
#
# COMPACT_ATOMS: atom_id res chain seq x y z
N MET A 1 17.28 -7.70 -5.35
CA MET A 1 16.58 -6.78 -4.43
C MET A 1 15.06 -7.01 -4.38
N ARG A 2 14.35 -6.95 -5.51
CA ARG A 2 12.87 -7.07 -5.60
C ARG A 2 12.25 -8.23 -4.81
N ARG A 3 12.78 -9.46 -4.98
CA ARG A 3 12.26 -10.66 -4.28
C ARG A 3 12.41 -10.58 -2.75
N VAL A 4 13.51 -9.99 -2.25
CA VAL A 4 13.77 -9.88 -0.81
C VAL A 4 12.86 -8.81 -0.21
N PHE A 5 12.72 -7.67 -0.88
CA PHE A 5 11.81 -6.62 -0.46
C PHE A 5 10.36 -7.11 -0.43
N ASN A 6 9.88 -7.77 -1.49
CA ASN A 6 8.52 -8.32 -1.52
C ASN A 6 8.27 -9.27 -0.33
N ARG A 7 9.23 -10.14 0.02
CA ARG A 7 9.10 -10.98 1.22
C ARG A 7 8.97 -10.16 2.50
N ILE A 8 9.80 -9.14 2.68
CA ILE A 8 9.75 -8.28 3.87
C ILE A 8 8.38 -7.58 3.97
N VAL A 9 7.85 -7.04 2.86
CA VAL A 9 6.54 -6.39 2.85
C VAL A 9 5.43 -7.39 3.21
N ARG A 10 5.44 -8.58 2.58
CA ARG A 10 4.44 -9.62 2.85
C ARG A 10 4.45 -10.03 4.33
N LEU A 11 5.63 -10.21 4.92
CA LEU A 11 5.77 -10.57 6.33
C LEU A 11 5.37 -9.43 7.29
N LEU A 12 5.74 -8.17 6.98
CA LEU A 12 5.47 -7.03 7.87
C LEU A 12 4.00 -6.61 7.90
N PHE A 13 3.30 -6.78 6.78
CA PHE A 13 1.93 -6.31 6.60
C PHE A 13 0.90 -7.43 6.44
N ASP A 14 1.35 -8.69 6.47
CA ASP A 14 0.52 -9.89 6.29
C ASP A 14 -0.36 -9.80 5.03
N ILE A 15 0.28 -9.53 3.90
CA ILE A 15 -0.39 -9.34 2.61
C ILE A 15 -0.09 -10.48 1.65
N ASP A 16 -1.14 -10.97 0.98
CA ASP A 16 -1.01 -11.99 -0.07
C ASP A 16 -0.91 -11.35 -1.47
N VAL A 17 0.08 -10.46 -1.62
CA VAL A 17 0.42 -9.83 -2.91
C VAL A 17 1.86 -10.21 -3.25
N HIS A 18 2.05 -10.90 -4.36
CA HIS A 18 3.33 -11.44 -4.82
C HIS A 18 4.27 -10.36 -5.37
N ASP A 19 3.73 -9.39 -6.12
CA ASP A 19 4.50 -8.27 -6.66
C ASP A 19 3.94 -6.90 -6.24
N THR A 20 4.31 -6.50 -5.03
CA THR A 20 3.94 -5.19 -4.47
C THR A 20 4.55 -4.03 -5.26
N GLN A 21 5.64 -4.27 -5.99
CA GLN A 21 6.43 -3.27 -6.71
C GLN A 21 6.24 -3.29 -8.23
N CYS A 22 5.16 -3.90 -8.73
CA CYS A 22 4.86 -3.78 -10.15
C CYS A 22 4.54 -2.31 -10.48
N GLY A 23 5.18 -1.78 -11.53
CA GLY A 23 5.01 -0.39 -11.96
C GLY A 23 3.65 -0.09 -12.61
N VAL A 24 2.79 -1.10 -12.77
CA VAL A 24 1.44 -0.96 -13.30
C VAL A 24 0.44 -1.26 -12.19
N LYS A 25 -0.39 -0.27 -11.84
CA LYS A 25 -1.50 -0.43 -10.88
C LYS A 25 -2.74 0.27 -11.41
N GLY A 26 -3.87 -0.43 -11.38
CA GLY A 26 -5.18 0.09 -11.73
C GLY A 26 -6.08 0.17 -10.51
N PHE A 27 -6.84 1.25 -10.39
CA PHE A 27 -7.76 1.47 -9.27
C PHE A 27 -8.94 2.33 -9.71
N LYS A 28 -10.10 2.13 -9.08
CA LYS A 28 -11.23 3.04 -9.25
C LYS A 28 -10.97 4.33 -8.51
N ARG A 29 -11.50 5.45 -9.03
CA ARG A 29 -11.38 6.77 -8.40
C ARG A 29 -11.90 6.80 -6.95
N GLU A 30 -13.01 6.09 -6.69
CA GLU A 30 -13.63 5.98 -5.37
C GLU A 30 -12.69 5.40 -4.30
N VAL A 31 -11.74 4.54 -4.70
CA VAL A 31 -10.77 3.94 -3.77
C VAL A 31 -9.95 5.03 -3.09
N PHE A 32 -9.48 6.05 -3.82
CA PHE A 32 -8.66 7.13 -3.25
C PHE A 32 -9.43 7.98 -2.25
N SER A 33 -10.73 8.18 -2.47
CA SER A 33 -11.60 8.86 -1.51
C SER A 33 -11.72 8.06 -0.21
N ILE A 34 -11.72 6.73 -0.29
CA ILE A 34 -11.81 5.83 0.88
C ILE A 34 -10.48 5.75 1.61
N ILE A 35 -9.39 5.42 0.91
CA ILE A 35 -8.10 5.11 1.53
C ILE A 35 -7.29 6.35 1.94
N GLY A 36 -7.60 7.53 1.39
CA GLY A 36 -6.86 8.75 1.64
C GLY A 36 -6.84 9.18 3.13
N PRO A 37 -5.87 10.03 3.53
CA PRO A 37 -4.82 10.63 2.70
C PRO A 37 -3.63 9.69 2.44
N ILE A 38 -3.00 9.80 1.27
CA ILE A 38 -1.74 9.09 0.93
C ILE A 38 -0.57 9.99 1.32
N GLN A 39 0.42 9.44 2.02
CA GLN A 39 1.50 10.21 2.65
C GLN A 39 2.86 9.99 1.97
N PHE A 40 3.04 8.87 1.27
CA PHE A 40 4.31 8.49 0.71
C PHE A 40 4.31 8.60 -0.82
N SER A 41 5.47 8.97 -1.37
CA SER A 41 5.73 9.02 -2.81
C SER A 41 6.65 7.89 -3.25
N SER A 42 6.81 7.74 -4.56
CA SER A 42 7.74 6.78 -5.17
C SER A 42 7.44 5.34 -4.74
N PHE A 43 8.45 4.60 -4.31
CA PHE A 43 8.38 3.19 -3.98
C PHE A 43 7.41 2.80 -2.85
N PHE A 44 7.21 3.73 -1.93
CA PHE A 44 6.41 3.51 -0.74
C PHE A 44 4.92 3.73 -0.99
N PHE A 45 4.60 4.51 -2.03
CA PHE A 45 3.23 4.73 -2.48
C PHE A 45 2.54 3.39 -2.77
N ASP A 46 3.22 2.51 -3.49
CA ASP A 46 2.70 1.20 -3.89
C ASP A 46 2.31 0.34 -2.69
N VAL A 47 3.17 0.32 -1.68
CA VAL A 47 2.95 -0.43 -0.43
C VAL A 47 1.84 0.22 0.39
N GLU A 48 1.87 1.54 0.54
CA GLU A 48 0.88 2.29 1.30
C GLU A 48 -0.53 2.09 0.74
N VAL A 49 -0.71 2.20 -0.57
CA VAL A 49 -2.02 2.01 -1.23
C VAL A 49 -2.55 0.60 -0.99
N ILE A 50 -1.72 -0.44 -1.13
CA ILE A 50 -2.12 -1.83 -0.89
C ILE A 50 -2.52 -2.02 0.58
N VAL A 51 -1.67 -1.59 1.53
CA VAL A 51 -1.90 -1.76 2.96
C VAL A 51 -3.17 -1.02 3.40
N LYS A 52 -3.38 0.21 2.91
CA LYS A 52 -4.57 1.00 3.25
C LYS A 52 -5.84 0.43 2.62
N ALA A 53 -5.77 -0.06 1.38
CA ALA A 53 -6.90 -0.73 0.73
C ALA A 53 -7.34 -1.96 1.52
N LEU A 54 -6.40 -2.84 1.87
CA LEU A 54 -6.68 -4.03 2.68
C LEU A 54 -7.19 -3.67 4.08
N THR A 55 -6.63 -2.62 4.71
CA THR A 55 -7.11 -2.11 6.00
C THR A 55 -8.55 -1.62 5.95
N CYS A 56 -8.97 -1.05 4.82
CA CYS A 56 -10.36 -0.62 4.59
C CYS A 56 -11.27 -1.77 4.11
N GLY A 57 -10.79 -3.01 4.07
CA GLY A 57 -11.56 -4.16 3.59
C GLY A 57 -11.77 -4.19 2.07
N LEU A 58 -11.00 -3.42 1.31
CA LEU A 58 -11.07 -3.43 -0.15
C LEU A 58 -10.36 -4.65 -0.72
N ARG A 59 -10.86 -5.13 -1.86
CA ARG A 59 -10.25 -6.26 -2.57
C ARG A 59 -9.08 -5.80 -3.43
N VAL A 60 -7.95 -6.48 -3.29
CA VAL A 60 -6.77 -6.34 -4.16
C VAL A 60 -6.64 -7.61 -4.98
N LYS A 61 -6.47 -7.50 -6.30
CA LYS A 61 -6.30 -8.63 -7.21
C LYS A 61 -5.05 -8.44 -8.06
N GLU A 62 -4.21 -9.46 -8.11
CA GLU A 62 -3.06 -9.51 -9.02
C GLU A 62 -3.52 -10.06 -10.38
N ILE A 63 -3.12 -9.37 -11.46
CA ILE A 63 -3.39 -9.78 -12.83
C ILE A 63 -2.03 -10.05 -13.48
N PRO A 64 -1.75 -11.28 -13.94
CA PRO A 64 -0.48 -11.60 -14.57
C PRO A 64 -0.36 -10.86 -15.91
N ILE A 65 0.77 -10.18 -16.11
CA ILE A 65 1.12 -9.52 -17.37
C ILE A 65 2.49 -10.00 -17.84
N TYR A 66 2.65 -10.15 -19.16
CA TYR A 66 3.95 -10.41 -19.75
C TYR A 66 4.78 -9.12 -19.70
N TRP A 67 5.86 -9.14 -18.92
CA TRP A 67 6.76 -8.00 -18.79
C TRP A 67 8.18 -8.40 -19.16
N SER A 68 8.72 -7.81 -20.22
CA SER A 68 10.12 -7.98 -20.62
C SER A 68 10.97 -6.86 -20.03
N SER A 69 11.81 -7.16 -19.05
CA SER A 69 12.75 -6.19 -18.49
C SER A 69 14.06 -6.22 -19.27
N LYS A 70 14.49 -5.09 -19.84
CA LYS A 70 15.87 -4.93 -20.31
C LYS A 70 16.82 -4.98 -19.10
N ALA A 71 17.87 -5.81 -19.18
CA ALA A 71 18.89 -5.91 -18.14
C ALA A 71 19.69 -4.60 -18.05
N GLY A 72 19.67 -3.96 -16.87
CA GLY A 72 20.31 -2.67 -16.65
C GLY A 72 19.80 -2.01 -15.36
N SER A 73 20.12 -2.61 -14.21
CA SER A 73 19.68 -2.09 -12.91
C SER A 73 20.61 -0.97 -12.44
N LYS A 74 20.14 0.28 -12.43
CA LYS A 74 20.82 1.44 -11.82
C LYS A 74 20.65 1.51 -10.28
N VAL A 75 20.25 0.40 -9.64
CA VAL A 75 19.93 0.34 -8.21
C VAL A 75 21.22 0.18 -7.38
N ARG A 76 21.47 1.11 -6.46
CA ARG A 76 22.57 1.03 -5.50
C ARG A 76 22.12 0.22 -4.29
N VAL A 77 22.31 -1.09 -4.39
CA VAL A 77 21.87 -2.14 -3.44
C VAL A 77 21.83 -1.68 -1.97
N LEU A 78 22.95 -1.27 -1.38
CA LEU A 78 23.00 -0.95 0.05
C LEU A 78 22.21 0.32 0.41
N ARG A 79 22.35 1.39 -0.37
CA ARG A 79 21.65 2.66 -0.14
C ARG A 79 20.14 2.48 -0.25
N ASP A 80 19.72 1.79 -1.31
CA ASP A 80 18.31 1.61 -1.61
C ASP A 80 17.67 0.66 -0.58
N ALA A 81 18.39 -0.35 -0.09
CA ALA A 81 17.91 -1.21 0.99
C ALA A 81 17.62 -0.45 2.30
N VAL A 82 18.51 0.46 2.73
CA VAL A 82 18.30 1.27 3.95
C VAL A 82 17.12 2.22 3.80
N LEU A 83 17.03 2.91 2.65
CA LEU A 83 15.90 3.79 2.34
C LEU A 83 14.58 3.00 2.38
N MET A 84 14.54 1.85 1.70
CA MET A 84 13.39 0.95 1.64
C MET A 84 12.98 0.44 3.02
N PHE A 85 13.93 0.07 3.87
CA PHE A 85 13.65 -0.37 5.23
C PHE A 85 13.03 0.75 6.09
N ASN A 86 13.62 1.95 6.07
CA ASN A 86 13.13 3.08 6.85
C ASN A 86 11.71 3.49 6.44
N GLY A 87 11.41 3.52 5.13
CA GLY A 87 10.06 3.83 4.67
C GLY A 87 9.03 2.77 5.06
N LEU A 88 9.40 1.48 5.06
CA LEU A 88 8.50 0.42 5.57
C LEU A 88 8.22 0.57 7.06
N MET A 89 9.23 0.90 7.87
CA MET A 89 9.04 1.15 9.30
C MET A 89 8.13 2.35 9.53
N ASN A 90 8.28 3.42 8.76
CA ASN A 90 7.40 4.59 8.84
C ASN A 90 5.93 4.23 8.51
N ILE A 91 5.68 3.42 7.49
CA ILE A 91 4.32 2.91 7.19
C ILE A 91 3.81 2.06 8.35
N ARG A 92 4.65 1.18 8.92
CA ARG A 92 4.26 0.27 9.99
C ARG A 92 3.90 1.02 11.28
N ILE A 93 4.62 2.10 11.59
CA ILE A 93 4.40 2.98 12.75
C ILE A 93 3.17 3.87 12.54
N SER A 94 2.90 4.33 11.31
CA SER A 94 1.72 5.16 11.03
C SER A 94 0.42 4.35 10.95
N LEU A 95 0.50 3.04 10.73
CA LEU A 95 -0.65 2.17 10.51
C LEU A 95 -1.68 2.14 11.67
N PRO A 96 -1.30 2.07 12.97
CA PRO A 96 -2.26 2.13 14.06
C PRO A 96 -3.06 3.43 14.09
N LYS A 97 -2.38 4.57 13.93
CA LYS A 97 -3.04 5.90 13.84
C LYS A 97 -4.00 5.98 12.65
N TYR A 98 -3.61 5.38 11.51
CA TYR A 98 -4.48 5.29 10.35
C TYR A 98 -5.73 4.41 10.59
N ARG A 99 -5.58 3.27 11.26
CA ARG A 99 -6.70 2.39 11.63
C ARG A 99 -7.72 3.12 12.51
N GLU A 100 -7.25 3.86 13.52
CA GLU A 100 -8.13 4.69 14.35
C GLU A 100 -8.83 5.79 13.55
N TYR A 101 -8.11 6.46 12.65
CA TYR A 101 -8.67 7.49 11.77
C TYR A 101 -9.81 6.92 10.90
N ILE A 102 -9.58 5.78 10.26
CA ILE A 102 -10.60 5.12 9.44
C ILE A 102 -11.79 4.67 10.28
N ALA A 103 -11.56 4.08 11.46
CA ALA A 103 -12.64 3.65 12.34
C ALA A 103 -13.55 4.83 12.76
N LYS A 104 -12.95 5.98 13.11
CA LYS A 104 -13.70 7.22 13.40
C LYS A 104 -14.47 7.70 12.17
N ARG A 105 -13.80 7.78 11.02
CA ARG A 105 -14.40 8.25 9.75
C ARG A 105 -15.59 7.40 9.32
N MET A 106 -15.48 6.07 9.42
CA MET A 106 -16.57 5.14 9.07
C MET A 106 -17.77 5.30 10.02
N LYS A 107 -17.54 5.41 11.34
CA LYS A 107 -18.62 5.69 12.31
C LYS A 107 -19.35 7.01 12.01
N HIS A 108 -18.62 8.05 11.59
CA HIS A 108 -19.23 9.32 11.20
C HIS A 108 -20.07 9.20 9.92
N LEU A 109 -19.61 8.44 8.93
CA LEU A 109 -20.34 8.20 7.68
C LEU A 109 -21.63 7.40 7.95
N GLU A 110 -21.54 6.38 8.79
CA GLU A 110 -22.67 5.55 9.19
C GLU A 110 -23.75 6.36 9.91
N LYS A 111 -23.36 7.16 10.92
CA LYS A 111 -24.30 8.08 11.61
C LYS A 111 -24.98 9.05 10.64
N ARG A 112 -24.26 9.55 9.64
CA ARG A 112 -24.81 10.47 8.64
C ARG A 112 -25.81 9.79 7.70
N TYR A 113 -25.58 8.52 7.37
CA TYR A 113 -26.51 7.71 6.56
C TYR A 113 -27.81 7.40 7.30
N TYR A 114 -27.73 7.03 8.58
CA TYR A 114 -28.92 6.78 9.41
C TYR A 114 -29.66 8.04 9.85
N SER A 115 -29.04 9.23 9.79
CA SER A 115 -29.73 10.50 10.07
C SER A 115 -30.56 11.03 8.89
N TYR A 116 -30.44 10.40 7.70
CA TYR A 116 -31.15 10.77 6.47
C TYR A 116 -32.27 9.77 6.10
N ASN A 117 -32.42 8.68 6.85
CA ASN A 117 -33.53 7.73 6.77
C ASN A 117 -34.40 7.86 8.02
#